data_AF-A0A2N3GAD7-F1
#
_entry.id   AF-A0A2N3GAD7-F1
#
_cell.length_a   1.000
_cell.length_b   1.000
_cell.length_c   1.000
_cell.angle_alpha   90.00
_cell.angle_beta   90.00
_cell.angle_gamma   90.00
#
_symmetry.space_group_name_H-M   'P 1'
#
loop_
_entity.id
_entity.type
_entity.pdbx_description
1 polymer ?
#
loop_
_entity_poly.entity_id
_entity_poly.type
_entity_poly.pdbx_seq_one_letter_code
_entity_poly.pdbx_strand_id
1 'polypeptide(L)'
;MTVTASDQTSITHGDHVDTIESVDMVFRAQRKLSFTYGAIFFAVTLLIPALSVWWEGWYATKIWGGFTLNYLFVSLLYYLFLWTMAWTYSKQADKLDDTLADMADEITSKGGEGS
;
A
#
# COMPACT_ATOMS: atom_id res chain seq x y z
N MET A 1 2.55 9.22 55.88
CA MET A 1 1.50 9.20 54.85
C MET A 1 2.20 8.95 53.53
N THR A 2 2.16 7.70 53.08
CA THR A 2 3.01 7.17 52.00
C THR A 2 2.39 7.50 50.65
N VAL A 3 3.20 8.04 49.73
CA VAL A 3 2.85 8.28 48.33
C VAL A 3 2.77 6.94 47.61
N THR A 4 1.60 6.58 47.08
CA THR A 4 1.46 5.39 46.22
C THR A 4 1.10 5.84 44.81
N ALA A 5 2.08 5.63 43.93
CA ALA A 5 2.04 5.38 42.49
C ALA A 5 0.74 5.64 41.71
N SER A 6 0.83 6.60 40.78
CA SER A 6 0.34 6.53 39.39
C SER A 6 -0.93 5.72 39.14
N ASP A 7 -2.08 6.37 39.36
CA ASP A 7 -3.35 5.90 38.83
C ASP A 7 -3.43 6.31 37.34
N GLN A 8 -2.99 5.40 36.46
CA GLN A 8 -3.28 5.48 35.03
C GLN A 8 -4.79 5.33 34.88
N THR A 9 -5.47 6.46 34.77
CA THR A 9 -6.91 6.53 34.60
C THR A 9 -7.29 5.92 33.26
N SER A 10 -7.52 4.61 33.25
CA SER A 10 -8.17 3.91 32.13
C SER A 10 -9.62 4.38 32.08
N ILE A 11 -9.93 5.32 31.19
CA ILE A 11 -11.31 5.74 30.93
C ILE A 11 -11.96 4.61 30.12
N THR A 12 -12.66 3.74 30.82
CA THR A 12 -13.57 2.73 30.25
C THR A 12 -14.82 3.45 29.76
N HIS A 13 -14.89 3.73 28.46
CA HIS A 13 -16.14 3.99 27.76
C HIS A 13 -16.66 2.62 27.27
N GLY A 14 -17.88 2.24 27.66
CA GLY A 14 -18.50 1.01 27.19
C GLY A 14 -18.53 0.98 25.65
N ASP A 15 -18.30 -0.20 25.10
CA ASP A 15 -18.41 -0.52 23.66
C ASP A 15 -17.22 -0.18 22.73
N HIS A 16 -15.99 -0.08 23.26
CA HIS A 16 -14.78 0.15 22.44
C HIS A 16 -13.52 -0.60 22.92
N VAL A 17 -13.65 -1.84 23.40
CA VAL A 17 -12.45 -2.63 23.78
C VAL A 17 -11.81 -3.32 22.56
N ASP A 18 -12.52 -3.47 21.44
CA ASP A 18 -12.02 -4.22 20.27
C ASP A 18 -11.46 -3.34 19.13
N THR A 19 -11.35 -2.02 19.32
CA THR A 19 -10.97 -1.08 18.24
C THR A 19 -9.46 -0.86 18.09
N ILE A 20 -8.65 -0.92 19.16
CA ILE A 20 -7.21 -0.59 19.05
C ILE A 20 -6.43 -1.68 18.29
N GLU A 21 -6.66 -2.95 18.59
CA GLU A 21 -5.91 -4.05 17.98
C GLU A 21 -6.29 -4.27 16.51
N SER A 22 -7.58 -4.16 16.18
CA SER A 22 -8.09 -4.25 14.81
C SER A 22 -7.57 -3.09 13.94
N VAL A 23 -7.53 -1.87 14.46
CA VAL A 23 -7.00 -0.70 13.78
C VAL A 23 -5.48 -0.78 13.57
N ASP A 24 -4.72 -1.30 14.55
CA ASP A 24 -3.27 -1.50 14.40
C ASP A 24 -2.93 -2.54 13.33
N MET A 25 -3.73 -3.61 13.20
CA MET A 25 -3.56 -4.58 12.12
C MET A 25 -3.82 -3.94 10.74
N VAL A 26 -4.87 -3.13 10.61
CA VAL A 26 -5.20 -2.39 9.37
C VAL A 26 -4.10 -1.39 9.03
N PHE A 27 -3.61 -0.61 10.00
CA PHE A 27 -2.51 0.33 9.79
C PHE A 27 -1.21 -0.36 9.39
N ARG A 28 -0.91 -1.54 9.98
CA ARG A 28 0.28 -2.32 9.62
C ARG A 28 0.17 -2.89 8.20
N ALA A 29 -1.01 -3.36 7.81
CA ALA A 29 -1.28 -3.85 6.46
C ALA A 29 -1.20 -2.72 5.43
N GLN A 30 -1.84 -1.57 5.67
CA GLN A 30 -1.76 -0.38 4.81
C GLN A 30 -0.32 0.12 4.66
N ARG A 31 0.43 0.23 5.77
CA ARG A 31 1.82 0.68 5.74
C ARG A 31 2.72 -0.27 4.96
N LYS A 32 2.53 -1.59 5.10
CA LYS A 32 3.26 -2.59 4.33
C LYS A 32 2.95 -2.48 2.83
N LEU A 33 1.69 -2.19 2.48
CA LEU A 33 1.27 -1.98 1.10
C LEU A 33 1.90 -0.72 0.50
N SER A 34 1.72 0.44 1.13
CA SER A 34 2.31 1.70 0.66
C SER A 34 3.83 1.62 0.54
N PHE A 35 4.50 0.97 1.50
CA PHE A 35 5.95 0.79 1.45
C PHE A 35 6.40 -0.16 0.33
N THR A 36 5.66 -1.24 0.09
CA THR A 36 5.98 -2.18 -1.00
C THR A 36 5.82 -1.52 -2.36
N TYR A 37 4.73 -0.80 -2.60
CA TYR A 37 4.51 -0.06 -3.85
C TYR A 37 5.52 1.07 -4.05
N GLY A 38 5.82 1.82 -2.98
CA GLY A 38 6.85 2.86 -3.00
C GLY A 38 8.23 2.29 -3.33
N ALA A 39 8.60 1.15 -2.72
CA ALA A 39 9.86 0.48 -2.99
C ALA A 39 9.95 -0.05 -4.42
N ILE A 40 8.88 -0.65 -4.96
CA ILE A 40 8.84 -1.14 -6.35
C ILE A 40 8.96 0.03 -7.33
N PHE A 41 8.18 1.10 -7.13
CA PHE A 41 8.27 2.32 -7.94
C PHE A 41 9.71 2.86 -7.92
N PHE A 42 10.26 3.06 -6.73
CA PHE A 42 11.60 3.60 -6.55
C PHE A 42 12.68 2.71 -7.20
N ALA A 43 12.59 1.39 -7.03
CA ALA A 43 13.52 0.44 -7.62
C ALA A 43 13.48 0.49 -9.15
N VAL A 44 12.29 0.48 -9.76
CA VAL A 44 12.11 0.56 -11.21
C VAL A 44 12.59 1.90 -11.75
N THR A 45 12.27 3.00 -11.05
CA THR A 45 12.73 4.34 -11.42
C THR A 45 14.25 4.47 -11.36
N LEU A 46 14.91 3.86 -10.37
CA LEU A 46 16.37 3.81 -10.28
C LEU A 46 17.02 2.86 -11.29
N LEU A 47 16.30 1.82 -11.70
CA LEU A 47 16.78 0.87 -12.69
C LEU A 47 17.04 1.55 -14.04
N ILE A 48 16.22 2.55 -14.41
CA ILE A 48 16.35 3.28 -15.68
C ILE A 48 17.70 4.02 -15.79
N PRO A 49 18.08 4.93 -14.87
CA PRO A 49 19.39 5.58 -14.92
C PRO A 49 20.53 4.60 -14.67
N ALA A 50 20.35 3.59 -13.80
CA ALA A 50 21.35 2.54 -13.59
C ALA A 50 21.70 1.81 -14.91
N LEU A 51 20.69 1.31 -15.62
CA LEU A 51 20.88 0.65 -16.93
C LEU A 51 21.47 1.62 -17.96
N SER A 52 21.11 2.90 -17.90
CA SER A 52 21.64 3.92 -18.81
C SER A 52 23.12 4.24 -18.58
N VAL A 53 23.63 4.09 -17.35
CA VAL A 53 25.05 4.32 -17.02
C VAL A 53 25.90 3.10 -17.35
N TRP A 54 25.43 1.90 -17.00
CA TRP A 54 26.25 0.68 -17.08
C TRP A 54 26.11 -0.11 -18.38
N TRP A 55 25.07 0.14 -19.18
CA TRP A 55 24.81 -0.65 -20.38
C TRP A 55 24.66 0.24 -21.62
N GLU A 56 25.75 0.44 -22.34
CA GLU A 56 25.77 1.26 -23.57
C GLU A 56 24.78 0.77 -24.64
N GLY A 57 24.66 -0.55 -24.79
CA GLY A 57 23.64 -1.19 -25.64
C GLY A 57 22.19 -0.90 -25.25
N TRP A 58 21.89 -0.53 -24.00
CA TRP A 58 20.54 -0.14 -23.58
C TRP A 58 19.99 1.01 -24.41
N TYR A 59 20.81 2.04 -24.64
CA TYR A 59 20.42 3.23 -25.38
C TYR A 59 20.95 3.27 -26.82
N ALA A 60 22.05 2.59 -27.11
CA ALA A 60 22.69 2.62 -28.43
C ALA A 60 22.14 1.57 -29.41
N THR A 61 21.49 0.50 -28.94
CA THR A 61 20.97 -0.56 -29.81
C THR A 61 19.72 -0.09 -30.54
N LYS A 62 19.89 0.25 -31.83
CA LYS A 62 18.80 0.56 -32.75
C LYS A 62 18.18 -0.74 -33.25
N ILE A 63 16.90 -0.92 -32.95
CA ILE A 63 16.13 -2.12 -33.29
C ILE A 63 15.51 -1.96 -34.68
N TRP A 64 14.93 -0.80 -34.99
CA TRP A 64 14.34 -0.52 -36.31
C TRP A 64 14.07 0.98 -36.53
N GLY A 65 14.54 1.56 -37.64
CA GLY A 65 14.16 2.92 -38.06
C GLY A 65 14.49 4.09 -37.10
N GLY A 66 15.31 3.87 -36.06
CA GLY A 66 15.58 4.85 -35.01
C GLY A 66 14.97 4.50 -33.64
N PHE A 67 14.14 3.45 -33.55
CA PHE A 67 13.72 2.88 -32.27
C PHE A 67 14.89 2.23 -31.57
N THR A 68 15.21 2.70 -30.37
CA THR A 68 16.19 2.06 -29.48
C THR A 68 15.48 1.23 -28.41
N LEU A 69 16.20 0.32 -27.77
CA LEU A 69 15.66 -0.51 -26.70
C LEU A 69 15.18 0.32 -25.51
N ASN A 70 15.94 1.35 -25.15
CA ASN A 70 15.53 2.39 -24.20
C ASN A 70 14.23 3.07 -24.63
N TYR A 71 14.09 3.45 -25.90
CA TYR A 71 12.86 4.09 -26.39
C TYR A 71 11.64 3.19 -26.22
N LEU A 72 11.71 1.91 -26.60
CA LEU A 72 10.63 0.95 -26.39
C LEU A 72 10.29 0.80 -24.90
N PHE A 73 11.31 0.77 -24.04
CA PHE A 73 11.10 0.62 -22.62
C PHE A 73 10.40 1.83 -22.01
N VAL A 74 10.90 3.03 -22.25
CA VAL A 74 10.34 4.26 -21.66
C VAL A 74 8.99 4.62 -22.27
N SER A 75 8.81 4.45 -23.58
CA SER A 75 7.55 4.84 -24.25
C SER A 75 6.41 3.86 -24.03
N LEU A 76 6.69 2.56 -23.91
CA LEU A 76 5.65 1.52 -23.82
C LEU A 76 5.69 0.79 -22.49
N LEU A 77 6.82 0.15 -22.14
CA LEU A 77 6.89 -0.69 -20.94
C LEU A 77 6.72 0.11 -19.65
N TYR A 78 7.29 1.31 -19.57
CA TYR A 78 7.14 2.17 -18.41
C TYR A 78 5.71 2.67 -18.27
N TYR A 79 5.04 2.99 -19.38
CA TYR A 79 3.63 3.36 -19.36
C TYR A 79 2.76 2.19 -18.89
N LEU A 80 2.99 0.98 -19.41
CA LEU A 80 2.30 -0.24 -18.96
C LEU A 80 2.56 -0.51 -17.48
N PHE A 81 3.80 -0.31 -17.02
CA PHE A 81 4.14 -0.43 -15.59
C PHE A 81 3.35 0.54 -14.72
N LEU A 82 3.31 1.84 -15.08
CA LEU A 82 2.53 2.83 -14.36
C LEU A 82 1.03 2.50 -14.37
N TRP A 83 0.51 2.04 -15.51
CA TRP A 83 -0.87 1.61 -15.64
C TRP A 83 -1.18 0.41 -14.74
N THR A 84 -0.33 -0.63 -14.74
CA THR A 84 -0.49 -1.79 -13.86
C THR A 84 -0.39 -1.39 -12.40
N MET A 85 0.50 -0.47 -12.04
CA MET A 85 0.60 0.07 -10.68
C MET A 85 -0.68 0.78 -10.26
N ALA A 86 -1.23 1.65 -11.12
CA ALA A 86 -2.49 2.34 -10.87
C ALA A 86 -3.67 1.37 -10.75
N TRP A 87 -3.75 0.36 -11.63
CA TRP A 87 -4.77 -0.68 -11.58
C TRP A 87 -4.68 -1.51 -10.31
N THR A 88 -3.47 -1.91 -9.92
CA THR A 88 -3.28 -2.73 -8.72
C THR A 88 -3.59 -1.91 -7.46
N TYR A 89 -3.25 -0.61 -7.43
CA TYR A 89 -3.64 0.30 -6.36
C TYR A 89 -5.17 0.39 -6.22
N SER A 90 -5.91 0.56 -7.33
CA SER A 90 -7.37 0.58 -7.32
C SER A 90 -7.95 -0.68 -6.69
N LYS A 91 -7.46 -1.85 -7.12
CA LYS A 91 -7.95 -3.15 -6.61
C LYS A 91 -7.61 -3.39 -5.13
N GLN A 92 -6.54 -2.76 -4.63
CA GLN A 92 -6.18 -2.83 -3.22
C GLN A 92 -7.02 -1.89 -2.37
N ALA A 93 -7.40 -0.74 -2.90
CA ALA A 93 -8.33 0.19 -2.25
C ALA A 93 -9.71 -0.47 -2.10
N ASP A 94 -10.22 -1.10 -3.16
CA ASP A 94 -11.51 -1.81 -3.15
C ASP A 94 -11.57 -2.88 -2.05
N LYS A 95 -10.48 -3.65 -1.87
CA LYS A 95 -10.40 -4.69 -0.82
C LYS A 95 -10.43 -4.12 0.59
N LEU A 96 -9.94 -2.89 0.77
CA LEU A 96 -9.97 -2.20 2.05
C LEU A 96 -11.38 -1.71 2.38
N ASP A 97 -12.07 -1.20 1.37
CA ASP A 97 -13.47 -0.79 1.47
C ASP A 97 -14.39 -1.99 1.76
N ASP A 98 -14.17 -3.13 1.09
CA ASP A 98 -14.90 -4.38 1.38
C ASP A 98 -14.68 -4.85 2.82
N THR A 99 -13.44 -4.77 3.33
CA THR A 99 -13.12 -5.16 4.72
C THR A 99 -13.83 -4.23 5.73
N LEU A 100 -13.92 -2.94 5.43
CA LEU A 100 -14.63 -1.96 6.25
C LEU A 100 -16.16 -2.22 6.24
N ALA A 101 -16.71 -2.62 5.10
CA ALA A 101 -18.12 -2.98 4.97
C ALA A 101 -18.46 -4.25 5.76
N ASP A 102 -17.64 -5.31 5.64
CA ASP A 102 -17.84 -6.57 6.37
C ASP A 102 -17.79 -6.38 7.90
N MET A 103 -16.87 -5.55 8.40
CA MET A 103 -16.81 -5.22 9.83
C MET A 103 -18.03 -4.43 10.32
N ALA A 104 -18.54 -3.52 9.51
CA ALA A 104 -19.74 -2.75 9.85
C ALA A 104 -20.98 -3.67 9.95
N ASP A 105 -21.14 -4.60 9.02
CA ASP A 105 -22.24 -5.57 9.04
C ASP A 105 -22.18 -6.52 10.26
N GLU A 106 -20.99 -6.98 10.65
CA GLU A 106 -20.82 -7.86 11.83
C GLU A 106 -21.18 -7.17 13.14
N ILE A 107 -20.82 -5.89 13.30
CA ILE A 107 -21.18 -5.07 14.47
C ILE A 107 -22.70 -4.87 14.53
N THR A 108 -23.32 -4.62 13.38
CA THR A 108 -24.77 -4.40 13.30
C THR A 108 -25.57 -5.67 13.60
N SER A 109 -25.06 -6.84 13.19
CA SER A 109 -25.73 -8.13 13.45
C SER A 109 -25.64 -8.54 14.93
N LYS A 110 -24.47 -8.35 15.56
CA LYS A 110 -24.27 -8.66 16.99
C LYS A 110 -24.99 -7.69 17.92
N GLY A 111 -25.18 -6.43 17.51
CA GLY A 111 -25.98 -5.44 18.26
C GLY A 111 -27.50 -5.63 18.14
N GLY A 112 -27.96 -6.32 17.10
CA GLY A 112 -29.39 -6.53 16.82
C GLY A 112 -30.05 -7.72 17.54
N GLU A 113 -29.27 -8.73 17.96
CA GLU A 113 -29.79 -9.92 18.65
C GLU A 113 -30.02 -9.71 20.17
N GLY A 114 -29.76 -8.51 20.68
CA GLY A 114 -29.86 -8.15 22.09
C GLY A 114 -31.00 -7.22 22.47
N SER A 115 -32.02 -7.02 21.61
CA SER A 115 -33.20 -6.20 21.93
C SER A 115 -34.51 -6.98 21.96
#